data_AF-H8FUG6-F1
#
_entry.id   AF-H8FUG6-F1
#
_cell.length_a   1.000
_cell.length_b   1.000
_cell.length_c   1.000
_cell.angle_alpha   90.00
_cell.angle_beta   90.00
_cell.angle_gamma   90.00
#
_symmetry.space_group_name_H-M   'P 1'
#
loop_
_entity.id
_entity.type
_entity.pdbx_description
1 polymer ?
#
loop_
_entity_poly.entity_id
_entity_poly.type
_entity_poly.pdbx_seq_one_letter_code
_entity_poly.pdbx_strand_id
1 'polypeptide(L)'
;MRRRTVALEQGKDSPGDQADVMWRVISSYPPNLWIDLWAGLKRTVEKSVACLISFCVPRLSVHKGSIFLPRSEPAACPTTPVSTAESRSAARPAQVGAGCSCSGASRGDYRSAVAGILQKTLDDARGRVPGLGRSRTPGDLTPDQQAALYRDYLNQALARAGGYQALNGIGNDYAAAVLADTLFRFGPGGGARIIQAAINAVVPDSVNIDGVMRPQTLAIFSRLASDPAMLRQLLDAVANIRDRRLDGKEADRTDHFRFLRE
;
A
#
# COMPACT_ATOMS: atom_id res chain seq x y z
N MET A 1 -59.39 -19.15 -20.76
CA MET A 1 -58.30 -18.16 -20.56
C MET A 1 -58.11 -17.92 -19.07
N ARG A 2 -57.08 -18.50 -18.44
CA ARG A 2 -56.68 -18.20 -17.05
C ARG A 2 -55.33 -17.50 -17.09
N ARG A 3 -55.24 -16.24 -16.68
CA ARG A 3 -53.98 -15.51 -16.52
C ARG A 3 -53.35 -15.94 -15.20
N ARG A 4 -52.16 -16.54 -15.25
CA ARG A 4 -51.30 -16.74 -14.08
C ARG A 4 -50.48 -15.46 -13.88
N THR A 5 -50.67 -14.83 -12.73
CA THR A 5 -49.80 -13.76 -12.24
C THR A 5 -48.59 -14.44 -11.59
N VAL A 6 -47.40 -14.26 -12.15
CA VAL A 6 -46.14 -14.71 -11.55
C VAL A 6 -45.62 -13.55 -10.69
N ALA A 7 -45.54 -13.76 -9.39
CA ALA A 7 -44.89 -12.83 -8.48
C ALA A 7 -43.37 -12.94 -8.68
N LEU A 8 -42.74 -11.83 -9.06
CA LEU A 8 -41.29 -11.66 -9.01
C LEU A 8 -40.89 -11.48 -7.55
N GLU A 9 -40.34 -12.54 -6.94
CA GLU A 9 -39.59 -12.40 -5.69
C GLU A 9 -38.31 -11.62 -5.98
N GLN A 10 -38.24 -10.39 -5.47
CA GLN A 10 -37.00 -9.65 -5.39
C GLN A 10 -36.15 -10.22 -4.25
N GLY A 11 -35.07 -10.91 -4.61
CA GLY A 11 -34.02 -11.32 -3.69
C GLY A 11 -33.42 -10.09 -3.02
N LYS A 12 -33.45 -10.08 -1.68
CA LYS A 12 -32.71 -9.12 -0.86
C LYS A 12 -31.24 -9.49 -0.90
N ASP A 13 -30.49 -8.89 -1.81
CA ASP A 13 -29.03 -8.87 -1.73
C ASP A 13 -28.63 -7.98 -0.55
N SER A 14 -28.28 -8.62 0.56
CA SER A 14 -27.85 -7.94 1.77
C SER A 14 -26.42 -7.42 1.58
N PRO A 15 -26.12 -6.13 1.80
CA PRO A 15 -24.80 -5.52 1.57
C PRO A 15 -23.66 -6.01 2.50
N GLY A 16 -23.84 -7.16 3.16
CA GLY A 16 -22.84 -7.80 4.03
C GLY A 16 -21.81 -8.68 3.31
N ASP A 17 -22.01 -9.02 2.03
CA ASP A 17 -21.23 -10.07 1.36
C ASP A 17 -19.95 -9.60 0.66
N GLN A 18 -19.76 -8.31 0.33
CA GLN A 18 -18.58 -7.89 -0.44
C GLN A 18 -17.27 -7.95 0.37
N ALA A 19 -17.31 -7.68 1.67
CA ALA A 19 -16.15 -7.90 2.55
C ALA A 19 -15.83 -9.39 2.72
N ASP A 20 -16.83 -10.26 2.57
CA ASP A 20 -16.65 -11.72 2.57
C ASP A 20 -16.12 -12.22 1.21
N VAL A 21 -16.48 -11.58 0.09
CA VAL A 21 -15.87 -11.87 -1.22
C VAL A 21 -14.42 -11.42 -1.27
N MET A 22 -14.07 -10.23 -0.78
CA MET A 22 -12.67 -9.80 -0.68
C MET A 22 -11.87 -10.71 0.25
N TRP A 23 -12.44 -11.11 1.39
CA TRP A 23 -11.81 -12.09 2.25
C TRP A 23 -11.75 -13.46 1.59
N ARG A 24 -12.76 -13.93 0.86
CA ARG A 24 -12.72 -15.19 0.09
C ARG A 24 -11.70 -15.11 -1.03
N VAL A 25 -11.50 -13.99 -1.71
CA VAL A 25 -10.39 -13.84 -2.65
C VAL A 25 -9.09 -13.94 -1.87
N ILE A 26 -8.93 -13.23 -0.76
CA ILE A 26 -7.73 -13.26 0.09
C ILE A 26 -7.47 -14.64 0.74
N SER A 27 -8.51 -15.41 1.08
CA SER A 27 -8.48 -16.67 1.84
C SER A 27 -8.78 -17.93 1.02
N SER A 28 -9.24 -17.80 -0.22
CA SER A 28 -9.29 -18.89 -1.21
C SER A 28 -7.90 -19.22 -1.76
N TYR A 29 -6.94 -18.31 -1.57
CA TYR A 29 -5.54 -18.68 -1.63
C TYR A 29 -5.23 -19.57 -0.43
N PRO A 30 -4.73 -20.80 -0.63
CA PRO A 30 -4.42 -21.69 0.47
C PRO A 30 -3.44 -20.99 1.44
N PRO A 31 -3.50 -21.24 2.76
CA PRO A 31 -2.73 -20.50 3.77
C PRO A 31 -1.21 -20.58 3.54
N ASN A 32 -0.76 -21.64 2.86
CA ASN A 32 0.59 -21.82 2.37
C ASN A 32 0.90 -21.01 1.10
N LEU A 33 -0.06 -20.48 0.34
CA LEU A 33 0.18 -19.59 -0.81
C LEU A 33 0.46 -18.14 -0.37
N TRP A 34 0.02 -17.70 0.81
CA TRP A 34 0.53 -16.47 1.42
C TRP A 34 1.94 -16.66 1.96
N ILE A 35 2.24 -17.83 2.53
CA ILE A 35 3.60 -18.21 2.95
C ILE A 35 4.50 -18.50 1.75
N ASP A 36 4.00 -19.04 0.63
CA ASP A 36 4.71 -19.33 -0.62
C ASP A 36 4.75 -18.10 -1.56
N LEU A 37 3.87 -17.11 -1.41
CA LEU A 37 4.10 -15.74 -1.91
C LEU A 37 5.30 -15.12 -1.19
N TRP A 38 5.46 -15.44 0.11
CA TRP A 38 6.58 -15.00 0.94
C TRP A 38 7.83 -15.90 0.83
N ALA A 39 7.70 -17.19 0.49
CA ALA A 39 8.78 -18.20 0.47
C ALA A 39 9.18 -18.64 -0.95
N GLY A 40 8.28 -18.54 -1.93
CA GLY A 40 8.57 -18.63 -3.36
C GLY A 40 9.46 -17.48 -3.84
N LEU A 41 9.43 -16.35 -3.13
CA LEU A 41 10.38 -15.24 -3.25
C LEU A 41 11.85 -15.66 -3.01
N LYS A 42 12.10 -16.83 -2.39
CA LYS A 42 13.45 -17.38 -2.16
C LYS A 42 13.90 -18.42 -3.20
N ARG A 43 12.99 -19.02 -3.97
CA ARG A 43 13.30 -20.16 -4.87
C ARG A 43 13.23 -19.83 -6.36
N THR A 44 12.61 -18.72 -6.77
CA THR A 44 12.52 -18.34 -8.19
C THR A 44 13.81 -17.69 -8.71
N VAL A 45 14.74 -17.28 -7.84
CA VAL A 45 16.06 -16.75 -8.23
C VAL A 45 17.07 -17.86 -8.56
N GLU A 46 16.97 -19.05 -7.96
CA GLU A 46 17.92 -20.16 -8.24
C GLU A 46 17.64 -20.88 -9.56
N LYS A 47 16.40 -20.83 -10.08
CA LYS A 47 16.06 -21.48 -11.36
C LYS A 47 16.26 -20.56 -12.58
N SER A 48 16.16 -19.24 -12.41
CA SER A 48 16.33 -18.30 -13.53
C SER A 48 17.79 -17.93 -13.82
N VAL A 49 18.69 -18.05 -12.84
CA VAL A 49 20.15 -17.84 -13.08
C VAL A 49 20.81 -19.06 -13.74
N ALA A 50 20.28 -20.27 -13.52
CA ALA A 50 20.79 -21.48 -14.18
C ALA A 50 20.42 -21.57 -15.67
N CYS A 51 19.34 -20.90 -16.11
CA CYS A 51 18.89 -20.95 -17.50
C CYS A 51 19.54 -19.87 -18.40
N LEU A 52 20.10 -18.81 -17.81
CA LEU A 52 20.70 -17.68 -18.55
C LEU A 52 22.22 -17.79 -18.78
N ILE A 53 22.89 -18.81 -18.25
CA ILE A 53 24.32 -19.06 -18.51
C ILE A 53 24.55 -19.92 -19.78
N SER A 54 23.50 -20.49 -20.40
CA SER A 54 23.67 -21.48 -21.49
C SER A 54 23.39 -20.98 -22.91
N PHE A 55 22.82 -19.78 -23.11
CA PHE A 55 22.50 -19.30 -24.47
C PHE A 55 22.88 -17.84 -24.69
N CYS A 56 23.59 -17.60 -25.80
CA CYS A 56 23.96 -16.34 -26.44
C CYS A 56 25.28 -15.67 -26.04
N VAL A 57 26.38 -16.15 -26.64
CA VAL A 57 27.49 -15.26 -27.04
C VAL A 57 27.65 -15.35 -28.57
N PRO A 58 27.25 -14.31 -29.32
CA PRO A 58 27.88 -13.99 -30.59
C PRO A 58 28.80 -12.78 -30.45
N ARG A 59 30.01 -13.01 -30.93
CA ARG A 59 31.17 -12.14 -31.07
C ARG A 59 30.84 -10.94 -31.97
N LEU A 60 30.99 -9.71 -31.48
CA LEU A 60 30.93 -8.49 -32.31
C LEU A 60 32.21 -7.67 -32.18
N SER A 61 32.79 -7.40 -33.35
CA SER A 61 34.01 -6.61 -33.59
C SER A 61 33.83 -5.15 -33.24
N VAL A 62 34.88 -4.57 -32.66
CA VAL A 62 35.02 -3.16 -32.30
C VAL A 62 35.50 -2.36 -33.52
N HIS A 63 34.71 -1.38 -33.98
CA HIS A 63 35.20 -0.28 -34.80
C HIS A 63 35.26 1.00 -33.97
N LYS A 64 36.47 1.57 -33.86
CA LYS A 64 36.77 2.86 -33.24
C LYS A 64 36.30 4.00 -34.16
N GLY A 65 35.43 4.86 -33.65
CA GLY A 65 35.11 6.16 -34.24
C GLY A 65 35.08 7.23 -33.16
N SER A 66 36.04 8.15 -33.19
CA SER A 66 36.15 9.30 -32.28
C SER A 66 35.05 10.32 -32.59
N ILE A 67 34.28 10.73 -31.56
CA ILE A 67 33.35 11.86 -31.64
C ILE A 67 33.88 12.99 -30.76
N PHE A 68 34.03 14.15 -31.40
CA PHE A 68 34.51 15.42 -30.88
C PHE A 68 33.34 16.16 -30.21
N LEU A 69 33.48 16.56 -28.95
CA LEU A 69 32.50 17.38 -28.22
C LEU A 69 33.07 18.79 -27.98
N PRO A 70 32.35 19.87 -28.33
CA PRO A 70 32.75 21.22 -27.97
C PRO A 70 32.44 21.52 -26.49
N ARG A 71 33.43 22.15 -25.87
CA ARG A 71 33.49 22.66 -24.49
C ARG A 71 32.53 23.84 -24.34
N SER A 72 31.53 23.72 -23.47
CA SER A 72 30.66 24.82 -23.04
C SER A 72 31.16 25.37 -21.71
N GLU A 73 31.39 26.68 -21.66
CA GLU A 73 31.79 27.44 -20.47
C GLU A 73 30.58 27.70 -19.55
N PRO A 74 30.75 27.70 -18.21
CA PRO A 74 29.67 27.99 -17.28
C PRO A 74 29.43 29.50 -17.13
N ALA A 75 28.17 29.93 -17.31
CA ALA A 75 27.71 31.28 -17.03
C ALA A 75 27.67 31.57 -15.52
N ALA A 76 28.11 32.77 -15.15
CA ALA A 76 28.20 33.28 -13.78
C ALA A 76 26.83 33.55 -13.14
N CYS A 77 26.71 33.23 -11.85
CA CYS A 77 25.56 33.60 -11.02
C CYS A 77 25.69 35.05 -10.52
N PRO A 78 24.64 35.89 -10.62
CA PRO A 78 24.60 37.16 -9.90
C PRO A 78 24.25 36.95 -8.43
N THR A 79 25.10 37.48 -7.54
CA THR A 79 24.89 37.60 -6.10
C THR A 79 23.98 38.78 -5.79
N THR A 80 22.86 38.53 -5.11
CA THR A 80 22.04 39.57 -4.47
C THR A 80 22.40 39.70 -2.99
N PRO A 81 22.46 40.93 -2.44
CA PRO A 81 22.78 41.16 -1.03
C PRO A 81 21.60 40.82 -0.10
N VAL A 82 21.92 40.14 0.99
CA VAL A 82 21.02 39.85 2.12
C VAL A 82 20.86 41.12 2.96
N SER A 83 19.63 41.61 3.08
CA SER A 83 19.24 42.65 4.02
C SER A 83 18.98 42.05 5.40
N THR A 84 19.74 42.50 6.39
CA THR A 84 19.57 42.23 7.81
C THR A 84 18.46 43.13 8.36
N ALA A 85 17.37 42.55 8.86
CA ALA A 85 16.42 43.23 9.73
C ALA A 85 16.09 42.34 10.93
N GLU A 86 16.72 42.71 12.04
CA GLU A 86 16.53 42.24 13.40
C GLU A 86 15.17 42.73 13.92
N SER A 87 14.33 41.85 14.47
CA SER A 87 13.25 42.24 15.38
C SER A 87 12.92 41.10 16.33
N ARG A 88 13.25 41.36 17.59
CA ARG A 88 13.00 40.53 18.77
C ARG A 88 11.50 40.56 19.09
N SER A 89 10.91 39.42 19.44
CA SER A 89 9.82 39.38 20.41
C SER A 89 9.77 38.04 21.13
N ALA A 90 9.51 38.14 22.42
CA ALA A 90 9.75 37.12 23.43
C ALA A 90 8.56 36.16 23.64
N ALA A 91 8.92 34.99 24.17
CA ALA A 91 8.20 34.19 25.16
C ALA A 91 6.82 33.59 24.80
N ARG A 92 6.82 32.26 24.61
CA ARG A 92 5.93 31.32 25.34
C ARG A 92 6.42 29.87 25.18
N PRO A 93 6.68 29.10 26.27
CA PRO A 93 6.94 27.68 26.16
C PRO A 93 5.61 26.93 26.04
N ALA A 94 5.26 26.54 24.82
CA ALA A 94 4.21 25.55 24.62
C ALA A 94 4.81 24.17 24.92
N GLN A 95 4.31 23.54 25.99
CA GLN A 95 4.57 22.14 26.29
C GLN A 95 4.19 21.29 25.08
N VAL A 96 5.20 20.66 24.47
CA VAL A 96 5.04 19.66 23.43
C VAL A 96 4.53 18.39 24.10
N GLY A 97 3.20 18.23 24.11
CA GLY A 97 2.54 17.01 24.52
C GLY A 97 2.84 15.89 23.53
N ALA A 98 3.36 14.79 24.06
CA ALA A 98 3.31 13.43 23.54
C ALA A 98 3.63 13.27 22.04
N GLY A 99 4.93 13.17 21.74
CA GLY A 99 5.35 12.47 20.53
C GLY A 99 4.77 11.06 20.52
N CYS A 100 4.03 10.71 19.46
CA CYS A 100 3.87 9.33 19.06
C CYS A 100 5.27 8.80 18.71
N SER A 101 5.96 8.28 19.73
CA SER A 101 7.21 7.56 19.57
C SER A 101 6.89 6.27 18.81
N CYS A 102 7.12 6.29 17.51
CA CYS A 102 7.37 5.08 16.73
C CYS A 102 8.73 4.51 17.19
N SER A 103 8.80 4.08 18.45
CA SER A 103 9.96 3.39 19.01
C SER A 103 10.14 2.13 18.17
N GLY A 104 11.19 2.15 17.35
CA GLY A 104 11.53 1.07 16.45
C GLY A 104 11.63 -0.21 17.27
N ALA A 105 10.74 -1.16 16.99
CA ALA A 105 10.78 -2.48 17.58
C ALA A 105 12.19 -3.05 17.35
N SER A 106 12.86 -3.37 18.46
CA SER A 106 14.17 -3.99 18.51
C SER A 106 14.23 -5.12 17.50
N ARG A 107 15.28 -5.15 16.65
CA ARG A 107 15.48 -6.13 15.57
C ARG A 107 15.47 -7.63 15.99
N GLY A 108 15.28 -7.93 17.29
CA GLY A 108 15.28 -9.28 17.85
C GLY A 108 13.98 -10.08 17.67
N ASP A 109 12.80 -9.45 17.61
CA ASP A 109 11.52 -10.17 17.69
C ASP A 109 10.81 -10.44 16.35
N TYR A 110 11.40 -10.05 15.22
CA TYR A 110 10.80 -10.33 13.89
C TYR A 110 10.71 -11.82 13.55
N ARG A 111 11.39 -12.70 14.31
CA ARG A 111 11.40 -14.15 14.08
C ARG A 111 10.07 -14.84 14.37
N SER A 112 9.12 -14.16 15.00
CA SER A 112 7.79 -14.71 15.32
C SER A 112 6.64 -14.12 14.48
N ALA A 113 6.94 -13.32 13.44
CA ALA A 113 5.92 -12.75 12.59
C ALA A 113 5.19 -13.85 11.79
N VAL A 114 3.86 -13.85 11.80
CA VAL A 114 3.02 -14.74 10.98
C VAL A 114 2.05 -13.88 10.20
N ALA A 115 2.01 -14.05 8.87
CA ALA A 115 1.28 -13.17 7.95
C ALA A 115 1.63 -11.66 8.12
N GLY A 116 2.84 -11.33 8.58
CA GLY A 116 3.22 -9.95 8.89
C GLY A 116 2.59 -9.37 10.16
N ILE A 117 1.86 -10.18 10.93
CA ILE A 117 1.39 -9.83 12.28
C ILE A 117 2.55 -10.08 13.26
N LEU A 118 3.00 -9.02 13.90
CA LEU A 118 4.02 -9.08 14.95
C LEU A 118 3.40 -9.40 16.30
N GLN A 119 4.19 -9.89 17.25
CA GLN A 119 3.75 -10.09 18.63
C GLN A 119 3.16 -8.81 19.23
N LYS A 120 3.82 -7.66 19.01
CA LYS A 120 3.31 -6.35 19.42
C LYS A 120 1.93 -6.04 18.84
N THR A 121 1.69 -6.33 17.56
CA THR A 121 0.39 -6.11 16.91
C THR A 121 -0.70 -6.96 17.54
N LEU A 122 -0.39 -8.23 17.85
CA LEU A 122 -1.29 -9.13 18.56
C LEU A 122 -1.60 -8.58 19.96
N ASP A 123 -0.58 -8.20 20.72
CA ASP A 123 -0.73 -7.69 22.09
C ASP A 123 -1.52 -6.37 22.12
N ASP A 124 -1.22 -5.44 21.23
CA ASP A 124 -1.91 -4.15 21.11
C ASP A 124 -3.40 -4.33 20.77
N ALA A 125 -3.77 -5.39 20.05
CA ALA A 125 -5.15 -5.69 19.67
C ALA A 125 -5.95 -6.46 20.73
N ARG A 126 -5.27 -7.02 21.76
CA ARG A 126 -5.96 -7.65 22.88
C ARG A 126 -6.82 -6.60 23.59
N GLY A 127 -8.11 -6.90 23.72
CA GLY A 127 -9.11 -5.99 24.30
C GLY A 127 -9.91 -5.19 23.27
N ARG A 128 -9.45 -5.08 22.02
CA ARG A 128 -10.26 -4.52 20.92
C ARG A 128 -10.86 -5.59 20.02
N VAL A 129 -10.13 -6.68 19.80
CA VAL A 129 -10.58 -7.78 18.95
C VAL A 129 -11.05 -8.95 19.83
N PRO A 130 -12.34 -9.33 19.77
CA PRO A 130 -12.87 -10.48 20.49
C PRO A 130 -12.19 -11.78 20.08
N GLY A 131 -12.01 -12.71 21.04
CA GLY A 131 -11.50 -14.05 20.75
C GLY A 131 -9.98 -14.21 20.69
N LEU A 132 -9.19 -13.15 20.88
CA LEU A 132 -7.71 -13.25 20.86
C LEU A 132 -7.09 -13.78 22.16
N GLY A 133 -7.86 -13.94 23.25
CA GLY A 133 -7.32 -14.22 24.58
C GLY A 133 -6.58 -15.56 24.74
N ARG A 134 -6.79 -16.51 23.80
CA ARG A 134 -6.11 -17.82 23.82
C ARG A 134 -4.83 -17.87 22.99
N SER A 135 -4.66 -16.96 22.04
CA SER A 135 -3.51 -16.94 21.13
C SER A 135 -2.36 -16.19 21.81
N ARG A 136 -1.28 -16.90 22.15
CA ARG A 136 -0.13 -16.33 22.86
C ARG A 136 0.82 -15.64 21.90
N THR A 137 1.03 -16.26 20.74
CA THR A 137 1.90 -15.81 19.66
C THR A 137 1.12 -15.65 18.36
N PRO A 138 1.64 -14.88 17.37
CA PRO A 138 1.02 -14.79 16.05
C PRO A 138 0.80 -16.15 15.35
N GLY A 139 1.65 -17.14 15.63
CA GLY A 139 1.49 -18.51 15.10
C GLY A 139 0.29 -19.27 15.66
N ASP A 140 -0.26 -18.83 16.80
CA ASP A 140 -1.45 -19.43 17.42
C ASP A 140 -2.76 -18.83 16.88
N LEU A 141 -2.69 -17.93 15.89
CA LEU A 141 -3.85 -17.28 15.32
C LEU A 141 -4.47 -18.15 14.24
N THR A 142 -5.75 -18.49 14.43
CA THR A 142 -6.59 -19.04 13.37
C THR A 142 -6.77 -18.04 12.22
N PRO A 143 -7.07 -18.49 10.99
CA PRO A 143 -7.33 -17.58 9.87
C PRO A 143 -8.38 -16.50 10.18
N ASP A 144 -9.45 -16.84 10.90
CA ASP A 144 -10.50 -15.88 11.28
C ASP A 144 -10.00 -14.81 12.26
N GLN A 145 -9.13 -15.20 13.20
CA GLN A 145 -8.50 -14.24 14.12
C GLN A 145 -7.51 -13.31 13.38
N GLN A 146 -6.79 -13.84 12.39
CA GLN A 146 -5.92 -13.02 11.52
C GLN A 146 -6.77 -12.01 10.73
N ALA A 147 -7.89 -12.45 10.14
CA ALA A 147 -8.83 -11.59 9.45
C ALA A 147 -9.35 -10.46 10.37
N ALA A 148 -9.72 -10.81 11.60
CA ALA A 148 -10.21 -9.85 12.58
C ALA A 148 -9.15 -8.81 12.96
N LEU A 149 -7.88 -9.21 13.08
CA LEU A 149 -6.77 -8.29 13.31
C LEU A 149 -6.57 -7.31 12.14
N TYR A 150 -6.66 -7.77 10.89
CA TYR A 150 -6.58 -6.87 9.74
C TYR A 150 -7.76 -5.90 9.68
N ARG A 151 -8.97 -6.35 10.02
CA ARG A 151 -10.15 -5.48 10.12
C ARG A 151 -9.98 -4.42 11.22
N ASP A 152 -9.44 -4.77 12.39
CA ASP A 152 -9.10 -3.81 13.45
C ASP A 152 -8.05 -2.81 12.99
N TYR A 153 -6.99 -3.28 12.34
CA TYR A 153 -5.96 -2.40 11.77
C TYR A 153 -6.55 -1.40 10.78
N LEU A 154 -7.36 -1.87 9.83
CA LEU A 154 -8.00 -1.01 8.83
C LEU A 154 -9.03 -0.06 9.46
N ASN A 155 -9.74 -0.49 10.50
CA ASN A 155 -10.60 0.41 11.29
C ASN A 155 -9.82 1.57 11.88
N GLN A 156 -8.64 1.31 12.43
CA GLN A 156 -7.79 2.35 12.97
C GLN A 156 -7.19 3.23 11.86
N ALA A 157 -6.67 2.62 10.80
CA ALA A 157 -6.03 3.33 9.69
C ALA A 157 -7.01 4.22 8.91
N LEU A 158 -8.26 3.78 8.78
CA LEU A 158 -9.34 4.48 8.08
C LEU A 158 -10.39 5.03 9.04
N ALA A 159 -10.05 5.26 10.32
CA ALA A 159 -11.02 5.69 11.34
C ALA A 159 -11.79 6.97 10.93
N ARG A 160 -11.14 7.86 10.18
CA ARG A 160 -11.75 9.10 9.68
C ARG A 160 -12.54 8.94 8.38
N ALA A 161 -12.44 7.80 7.71
CA ALA A 161 -13.08 7.50 6.44
C ALA A 161 -14.16 6.41 6.53
N GLY A 162 -14.52 5.96 7.74
CA GLY A 162 -15.53 4.90 7.94
C GLY A 162 -14.96 3.51 8.25
N GLY A 163 -13.66 3.42 8.58
CA GLY A 163 -13.01 2.18 8.98
C GLY A 163 -12.81 1.20 7.83
N TYR A 164 -12.72 -0.10 8.13
CA TYR A 164 -12.48 -1.13 7.10
C TYR A 164 -13.62 -1.19 6.07
N GLN A 165 -14.84 -0.85 6.48
CA GLN A 165 -16.04 -0.84 5.61
C GLN A 165 -15.92 0.17 4.46
N ALA A 166 -15.08 1.18 4.61
CA ALA A 166 -14.82 2.17 3.58
C ALA A 166 -14.19 1.56 2.32
N LEU A 167 -13.52 0.39 2.44
CA LEU A 167 -12.96 -0.33 1.29
C LEU A 167 -14.05 -0.84 0.32
N ASN A 168 -15.23 -1.20 0.83
CA ASN A 168 -16.36 -1.65 0.00
C ASN A 168 -16.86 -0.52 -0.92
N GLY A 169 -16.65 0.75 -0.52
CA GLY A 169 -17.04 1.92 -1.32
C GLY A 169 -16.09 2.25 -2.47
N ILE A 170 -15.00 1.49 -2.68
CA ILE A 170 -14.02 1.75 -3.75
C ILE A 170 -14.53 1.27 -5.11
N GLY A 171 -15.39 0.25 -5.13
CA GLY A 171 -15.99 -0.30 -6.36
C GLY A 171 -15.04 -1.11 -7.26
N ASN A 172 -13.77 -1.25 -6.86
CA ASN A 172 -12.78 -2.07 -7.55
C ASN A 172 -11.91 -2.82 -6.52
N ASP A 173 -11.98 -4.15 -6.55
CA ASP A 173 -11.32 -5.01 -5.55
C ASP A 173 -9.79 -4.87 -5.57
N TYR A 174 -9.19 -4.69 -6.75
CA TYR A 174 -7.74 -4.51 -6.88
C TYR A 174 -7.28 -3.17 -6.31
N ALA A 175 -8.01 -2.09 -6.58
CA ALA A 175 -7.71 -0.79 -5.98
C ALA A 175 -7.89 -0.81 -4.46
N ALA A 176 -8.90 -1.51 -3.95
CA ALA A 176 -9.10 -1.72 -2.52
C ALA A 176 -7.95 -2.50 -1.88
N ALA A 177 -7.49 -3.57 -2.52
CA ALA A 177 -6.34 -4.35 -2.08
C ALA A 177 -5.05 -3.52 -2.07
N VAL A 178 -4.80 -2.72 -3.10
CA VAL A 178 -3.63 -1.82 -3.18
C VAL A 178 -3.65 -0.77 -2.07
N LEU A 179 -4.82 -0.18 -1.80
CA LEU A 179 -4.97 0.77 -0.71
C LEU A 179 -4.65 0.11 0.63
N ALA A 180 -5.25 -1.04 0.93
CA ALA A 180 -5.03 -1.77 2.17
C ALA A 180 -3.56 -2.20 2.34
N ASP A 181 -2.95 -2.74 1.28
CA ASP A 181 -1.54 -3.15 1.26
C ASP A 181 -0.60 -1.97 1.51
N THR A 182 -0.86 -0.84 0.86
CA THR A 182 -0.06 0.38 1.01
C THR A 182 -0.14 0.93 2.42
N LEU A 183 -1.34 0.93 3.02
CA LEU A 183 -1.52 1.31 4.42
C LEU A 183 -0.75 0.36 5.34
N PHE A 184 -0.92 -0.95 5.19
CA PHE A 184 -0.24 -1.94 6.02
C PHE A 184 1.28 -1.82 5.94
N ARG A 185 1.83 -1.68 4.73
CA ARG A 185 3.27 -1.65 4.48
C ARG A 185 3.95 -0.41 5.04
N PHE A 186 3.35 0.76 4.85
CA PHE A 186 3.96 2.05 5.19
C PHE A 186 3.36 2.68 6.46
N GLY A 187 2.47 1.95 7.14
CA GLY A 187 1.68 2.43 8.27
C GLY A 187 0.55 3.39 7.83
N PRO A 188 -0.40 3.71 8.73
CA PRO A 188 -1.57 4.52 8.38
C PRO A 188 -1.20 5.87 7.76
N GLY A 189 -0.30 6.62 8.42
CA GLY A 189 0.10 7.94 7.93
C GLY A 189 1.09 7.91 6.77
N GLY A 190 1.98 6.92 6.70
CA GLY A 190 2.93 6.79 5.59
C GLY A 190 2.24 6.33 4.32
N GLY A 191 1.37 5.32 4.42
CA GLY A 191 0.56 4.80 3.32
C GLY A 191 -0.44 5.83 2.82
N ALA A 192 -1.13 6.56 3.70
CA ALA A 192 -2.04 7.64 3.29
C ALA A 192 -1.35 8.71 2.44
N ARG A 193 -0.11 9.12 2.78
CA ARG A 193 0.66 10.08 1.97
C ARG A 193 1.00 9.54 0.59
N ILE A 194 1.33 8.25 0.48
CA ILE A 194 1.59 7.60 -0.81
C ILE A 194 0.34 7.64 -1.68
N ILE A 195 -0.82 7.31 -1.11
CA ILE A 195 -2.10 7.33 -1.83
C ILE A 195 -2.47 8.75 -2.25
N GLN A 196 -2.37 9.73 -1.35
CA GLN A 196 -2.63 11.15 -1.67
C GLN A 196 -1.70 11.67 -2.77
N ALA A 197 -0.41 11.34 -2.72
CA ALA A 197 0.54 11.69 -3.75
C ALA A 197 0.23 10.99 -5.09
N ALA A 198 -0.21 9.73 -5.07
CA ALA A 198 -0.62 9.01 -6.27
C ALA A 198 -1.87 9.63 -6.91
N ILE A 199 -2.87 10.01 -6.09
CA ILE A 199 -4.04 10.76 -6.56
C ILE A 199 -3.60 12.06 -7.23
N ASN A 200 -2.71 12.85 -6.60
CA ASN A 200 -2.21 14.10 -7.17
C ASN A 200 -1.33 13.91 -8.42
N ALA A 201 -0.73 12.74 -8.62
CA ALA A 201 -0.01 12.44 -9.85
C ALA A 201 -0.96 12.22 -11.05
N VAL A 202 -2.19 11.78 -10.81
CA VAL A 202 -3.23 11.59 -11.84
C VAL A 202 -4.10 12.84 -12.00
N VAL A 203 -4.51 13.44 -10.89
CA VAL A 203 -5.32 14.66 -10.83
C VAL A 203 -4.62 15.69 -9.93
N PRO A 204 -3.80 16.58 -10.51
CA PRO A 204 -3.01 17.56 -9.76
C PRO A 204 -3.83 18.37 -8.77
N ASP A 205 -3.24 18.62 -7.59
CA ASP A 205 -3.77 19.46 -6.52
C ASP A 205 -5.19 19.09 -6.01
N SER A 206 -5.63 17.86 -6.26
CA SER A 206 -6.97 17.41 -5.87
C SER A 206 -7.09 17.05 -4.39
N VAL A 207 -5.99 16.67 -3.74
CA VAL A 207 -5.95 16.38 -2.29
C VAL A 207 -4.74 16.97 -1.60
N ASN A 208 -4.88 17.37 -0.34
CA ASN A 208 -3.73 17.73 0.50
C ASN A 208 -2.98 16.47 0.97
N ILE A 209 -1.65 16.50 0.96
CA ILE A 209 -0.79 15.39 1.40
C ILE A 209 -0.52 15.51 2.91
N ASP A 210 -1.55 15.28 3.72
CA ASP A 210 -1.48 15.38 5.20
C ASP A 210 -1.22 14.03 5.89
N GLY A 211 -1.29 12.91 5.15
CA GLY A 211 -1.18 11.56 5.70
C GLY A 211 -2.41 11.12 6.47
N VAL A 212 -3.57 11.74 6.21
CA VAL A 212 -4.84 11.39 6.82
C VAL A 212 -5.82 10.99 5.72
N MET A 213 -6.26 9.73 5.73
CA MET A 213 -7.35 9.28 4.85
C MET A 213 -8.69 9.84 5.33
N ARG A 214 -9.09 10.97 4.74
CA ARG A 214 -10.41 11.60 4.97
C ARG A 214 -11.45 11.05 3.98
N PRO A 215 -12.75 11.23 4.24
CA PRO A 215 -13.80 10.81 3.32
C PRO A 215 -13.62 11.40 1.91
N GLN A 216 -13.16 12.65 1.81
CA GLN A 216 -12.92 13.32 0.52
C GLN A 216 -11.77 12.65 -0.27
N THR A 217 -10.66 12.32 0.39
CA THR A 217 -9.53 11.61 -0.24
C THR A 217 -9.98 10.25 -0.74
N LEU A 218 -10.75 9.50 0.06
CA LEU A 218 -11.24 8.19 -0.32
C LEU A 218 -12.26 8.26 -1.47
N ALA A 219 -13.13 9.29 -1.49
CA ALA A 219 -14.08 9.49 -2.58
C ALA A 219 -13.37 9.76 -3.92
N ILE A 220 -12.31 10.56 -3.92
CA ILE A 220 -11.51 10.79 -5.13
C ILE A 220 -10.79 9.50 -5.56
N PHE A 221 -10.21 8.75 -4.61
CA PHE A 221 -9.61 7.45 -4.89
C PHE A 221 -10.60 6.47 -5.52
N SER A 222 -11.80 6.33 -4.93
CA SER A 222 -12.88 5.48 -5.44
C SER A 222 -13.31 5.88 -6.86
N ARG A 223 -13.47 7.18 -7.12
CA ARG A 223 -13.78 7.70 -8.46
C ARG A 223 -12.73 7.31 -9.49
N LEU A 224 -11.44 7.48 -9.17
CA LEU A 224 -10.35 7.10 -10.07
C LEU A 224 -10.26 5.59 -10.25
N ALA A 225 -10.56 4.82 -9.20
CA ALA A 225 -10.57 3.36 -9.25
C ALA A 225 -11.73 2.78 -10.08
N SER A 226 -12.85 3.48 -10.14
CA SER A 226 -14.04 3.07 -10.90
C SER A 226 -13.93 3.35 -12.41
N ASP A 227 -13.03 4.24 -12.83
CA ASP A 227 -12.78 4.53 -14.24
C ASP A 227 -11.62 3.67 -14.77
N PRO A 228 -11.85 2.74 -15.73
CA PRO A 228 -10.81 1.87 -16.25
C PRO A 228 -9.60 2.59 -16.88
N ALA A 229 -9.79 3.80 -17.43
CA ALA A 229 -8.70 4.59 -18.02
C ALA A 229 -7.82 5.22 -16.93
N MET A 230 -8.43 5.70 -15.85
CA MET A 230 -7.74 6.32 -14.72
C MET A 230 -7.16 5.30 -13.74
N LEU A 231 -7.82 4.16 -13.57
CA LEU A 231 -7.38 3.09 -12.66
C LEU A 231 -5.94 2.68 -12.95
N ARG A 232 -5.57 2.48 -14.22
CA ARG A 232 -4.19 2.11 -14.58
C ARG A 232 -3.19 3.18 -14.14
N GLN A 233 -3.48 4.44 -14.43
CA GLN A 233 -2.61 5.57 -14.06
C GLN A 233 -2.47 5.68 -12.54
N LEU A 234 -3.56 5.47 -11.80
CA LEU A 234 -3.57 5.47 -10.34
C LEU A 234 -2.68 4.35 -9.78
N LEU A 235 -2.86 3.11 -10.27
CA LEU A 235 -2.07 1.96 -9.80
C LEU A 235 -0.58 2.11 -10.15
N ASP A 236 -0.28 2.60 -11.36
CA ASP A 236 1.10 2.89 -11.78
C ASP A 236 1.73 4.00 -10.93
N ALA A 237 0.97 5.04 -10.58
CA ALA A 237 1.43 6.10 -9.70
C ALA A 237 1.74 5.59 -8.28
N VAL A 238 0.85 4.77 -7.70
CA VAL A 238 1.08 4.13 -6.39
C VAL A 238 2.35 3.27 -6.46
N ALA A 239 2.47 2.43 -7.48
CA ALA A 239 3.63 1.57 -7.69
C ALA A 239 4.94 2.37 -7.76
N ASN A 240 5.00 3.40 -8.61
CA ASN A 240 6.19 4.23 -8.79
C ASN A 240 6.59 5.00 -7.52
N ILE A 241 5.63 5.42 -6.69
CA ILE A 241 5.93 6.08 -5.42
C ILE A 241 6.46 5.08 -4.39
N ARG A 242 5.89 3.88 -4.32
CA ARG A 242 6.36 2.80 -3.44
C ARG A 242 7.77 2.38 -3.80
N ASP A 243 8.03 2.17 -5.09
CA ASP A 243 9.31 1.73 -5.61
C ASP A 243 10.44 2.69 -5.26
N ARG A 244 10.24 4.00 -5.49
CA ARG A 244 11.17 5.06 -5.10
C ARG A 244 11.47 5.10 -3.60
N ARG A 245 10.52 4.69 -2.76
CA ARG A 245 10.69 4.71 -1.30
C ARG A 245 11.40 3.45 -0.77
N LEU A 246 11.43 2.39 -1.56
CA LEU A 246 11.99 1.10 -1.20
C LEU A 246 13.29 0.78 -1.96
N ASP A 247 13.77 1.69 -2.80
CA ASP A 247 14.95 1.52 -3.66
C ASP A 247 14.86 0.26 -4.55
N GLY A 248 13.69 -0.05 -5.10
CA GLY A 248 13.53 -1.24 -5.95
C GLY A 248 13.42 -2.59 -5.21
N LYS A 249 13.51 -2.61 -3.87
CA LYS A 249 13.58 -3.86 -3.09
C LYS A 249 12.30 -4.72 -3.10
N GLU A 250 11.19 -4.18 -3.60
CA GLU A 250 9.89 -4.86 -3.63
C GLU A 250 9.21 -4.75 -5.00
N ALA A 251 9.99 -4.82 -6.09
CA ALA A 251 9.48 -4.77 -7.46
C ALA A 251 8.38 -5.81 -7.69
N ASP A 252 8.63 -7.09 -7.35
CA ASP A 252 7.66 -8.19 -7.56
C ASP A 252 6.29 -7.93 -6.92
N ARG A 253 6.29 -7.43 -5.67
CA ARG A 253 5.05 -7.09 -4.94
C ARG A 253 4.36 -5.87 -5.54
N THR A 254 5.14 -4.90 -5.98
CA THR A 254 4.62 -3.68 -6.60
C THR A 254 3.97 -3.99 -7.94
N ASP A 255 4.59 -4.88 -8.71
CA ASP A 255 4.12 -5.33 -10.01
C ASP A 255 2.91 -6.27 -9.93
N HIS A 256 2.75 -7.03 -8.84
CA HIS A 256 1.57 -7.87 -8.60
C HIS A 256 0.25 -7.12 -8.85
N PHE A 257 0.18 -5.85 -8.47
CA PHE A 257 -1.04 -5.05 -8.62
C PHE A 257 -1.25 -4.48 -10.03
N ARG A 258 -0.23 -4.49 -10.90
CA ARG A 258 -0.32 -4.04 -12.30
C ARG A 258 -0.96 -5.08 -13.20
N PHE A 259 -0.72 -6.37 -12.93
CA PHE A 259 -1.03 -7.46 -13.85
C PHE A 259 -2.41 -8.10 -13.67
N LEU A 260 -3.17 -7.77 -12.62
CA LEU A 260 -4.49 -8.38 -12.37
C LEU A 260 -5.61 -7.87 -13.30
N ARG A 261 -5.26 -7.20 -14.41
CA ARG A 261 -6.19 -6.68 -15.43
C ARG A 261 -6.23 -7.47 -16.73
N GLU A 262 -5.34 -8.45 -16.91
CA GLU A 262 -5.34 -9.35 -18.07
C GLU A 262 -6.20 -10.59 -17.78
#